data_AF-A0A7S1SQQ4-F1
#
_entry.id   AF-A0A7S1SQQ4-F1
#
_cell.length_a   1.000
_cell.length_b   1.000
_cell.length_c   1.000
_cell.angle_alpha   90.00
_cell.angle_beta   90.00
_cell.angle_gamma   90.00
#
_symmetry.space_group_name_H-M   'P 1'
#
loop_
_entity.id
_entity.type
_entity.pdbx_description
1 polymer ?
#
loop_
_entity_poly.entity_id
_entity_poly.type
_entity_poly.pdbx_seq_one_letter_code
_entity_poly.pdbx_strand_id
1 'polypeptide(L)'
;DDATVRLWNVAEPCSALSLNLCAPVYSVKFSPTNANLLAVGCANYRSYLYDIRNTGTPLLQIAGHKKAVSYVRFLGPDQLLTASIDSTVKHWNIPASLEQGDAARLRCCYREHVNEKCFVGLDVRDDGYILAGSETNEVACYYSGLPAPVLRHSFNNGHQAAGRRPAASSVAWSTTSNLFLAANSVGSVELLEMTSC
;
A
#
# COMPACT_ATOMS: atom_id res chain seq x y z
N ASP A 1 -6.52 -5.44 13.99
CA ASP A 1 -7.06 -4.64 15.12
C ASP A 1 -6.47 -4.96 16.48
N ASP A 2 -6.17 -6.22 16.79
CA ASP A 2 -5.55 -6.64 18.07
C ASP A 2 -4.09 -6.17 18.29
N ALA A 3 -3.60 -5.30 17.40
CA ALA A 3 -2.27 -4.74 17.44
C ALA A 3 -1.12 -5.77 17.29
N THR A 4 -1.41 -6.97 16.77
CA THR A 4 -0.38 -8.00 16.55
C THR A 4 -0.07 -8.24 15.07
N VAL A 5 1.18 -8.62 14.79
CA VAL A 5 1.58 -9.29 13.54
C VAL A 5 1.98 -10.72 13.88
N ARG A 6 1.39 -11.70 13.20
CA ARG A 6 1.68 -13.11 13.41
C ARG A 6 2.29 -13.72 12.16
N LEU A 7 3.36 -14.47 12.35
CA LEU A 7 3.98 -15.27 11.31
C LEU A 7 3.47 -16.71 11.41
N TRP A 8 3.10 -17.28 10.28
CA TRP A 8 2.55 -18.61 10.20
C TRP A 8 3.40 -19.48 9.28
N ASN A 9 3.66 -20.69 9.71
CA ASN A 9 4.12 -21.78 8.86
C ASN A 9 2.90 -22.63 8.53
N VAL A 10 2.62 -22.87 7.25
CA VAL A 10 1.45 -23.65 6.79
C VAL A 10 1.49 -25.09 7.31
N ALA A 11 2.69 -25.61 7.59
CA ALA A 11 2.87 -26.95 8.14
C ALA A 11 2.59 -27.05 9.65
N GLU A 12 2.46 -25.93 10.36
CA GLU A 12 2.33 -25.90 11.82
C GLU A 12 0.97 -25.34 12.26
N PRO A 13 0.38 -25.87 13.35
CA PRO A 13 -0.93 -25.44 13.82
C PRO A 13 -0.89 -24.09 14.57
N CYS A 14 0.29 -23.64 15.00
CA CYS A 14 0.48 -22.44 15.80
C CYS A 14 1.33 -21.42 15.04
N SER A 15 1.18 -20.14 15.39
CA SER A 15 2.04 -19.08 14.84
C SER A 15 3.47 -19.25 15.33
N ALA A 16 4.44 -19.24 14.41
CA ALA A 16 5.86 -19.35 14.72
C ALA A 16 6.42 -18.12 15.45
N LEU A 17 5.82 -16.95 15.21
CA LEU A 17 6.21 -15.67 15.81
C LEU A 17 4.99 -14.78 15.99
N SER A 18 4.97 -14.01 17.07
CA SER A 18 3.98 -12.97 17.33
C SER A 18 4.69 -11.68 17.74
N LEU A 19 4.40 -10.60 17.03
CA LEU A 19 4.92 -9.26 17.27
C LEU A 19 3.79 -8.39 17.81
N ASN A 20 3.97 -7.82 18.99
CA ASN A 20 3.03 -6.88 19.54
C ASN A 20 3.45 -5.45 19.16
N LEU A 21 2.67 -4.83 18.30
CA LEU A 21 2.80 -3.41 17.97
C LEU A 21 1.81 -2.66 18.85
N CYS A 22 2.19 -1.54 19.46
CA CYS A 22 1.29 -0.78 20.33
C CYS A 22 0.16 -0.03 19.57
N ALA A 23 -0.17 -0.45 18.34
CA ALA A 23 -1.22 0.13 17.51
C ALA A 23 -1.77 -0.91 16.51
N PRO A 24 -3.06 -0.80 16.11
CA PRO A 24 -3.63 -1.64 15.08
C PRO A 24 -2.80 -1.65 13.79
N VAL A 25 -2.69 -2.83 13.19
CA VAL A 25 -1.98 -3.09 11.94
C VAL A 25 -2.98 -3.26 10.82
N TYR A 26 -2.81 -2.50 9.74
CA TYR A 26 -3.69 -2.54 8.58
C TYR A 26 -3.08 -3.22 7.37
N SER A 27 -1.74 -3.29 7.30
CA SER A 27 -1.06 -3.92 6.18
C SER A 27 0.27 -4.51 6.59
N VAL A 28 0.59 -5.67 6.02
CA VAL A 28 1.90 -6.32 6.13
C VAL A 28 2.34 -6.77 4.74
N LYS A 29 3.64 -6.69 4.45
CA LYS A 29 4.19 -7.17 3.18
C LYS A 29 5.64 -7.61 3.39
N PHE A 30 5.98 -8.81 2.94
CA PHE A 30 7.37 -9.24 2.86
C PHE A 30 8.12 -8.48 1.77
N SER A 31 9.41 -8.29 1.97
CA SER A 31 10.29 -7.82 0.89
C SER A 31 10.32 -8.86 -0.23
N PRO A 32 10.27 -8.43 -1.50
CA PRO A 32 10.34 -9.33 -2.65
C PRO A 32 11.73 -9.96 -2.81
N THR A 33 12.76 -9.40 -2.18
CA THR A 33 14.17 -9.83 -2.33
C THR A 33 14.79 -10.39 -1.07
N ASN A 34 14.24 -10.07 0.11
CA ASN A 34 14.74 -10.59 1.39
C ASN A 34 13.59 -11.12 2.24
N ALA A 35 13.49 -12.46 2.34
CA ALA A 35 12.43 -13.14 3.10
C ALA A 35 12.41 -12.78 4.60
N ASN A 36 13.49 -12.21 5.14
CA ASN A 36 13.54 -11.81 6.54
C ASN A 36 12.98 -10.40 6.79
N LEU A 37 12.81 -9.59 5.74
CA LEU A 37 12.33 -8.22 5.88
C LEU A 37 10.82 -8.15 5.72
N LEU A 38 10.18 -7.52 6.71
CA LEU A 38 8.73 -7.32 6.76
C LEU A 38 8.40 -5.84 6.93
N ALA A 39 7.64 -5.29 5.98
CA ALA A 39 7.06 -3.96 6.09
C ALA A 39 5.68 -4.04 6.75
N VAL A 40 5.38 -3.08 7.61
CA VAL A 40 4.14 -2.99 8.39
C VAL A 40 3.56 -1.58 8.30
N GLY A 41 2.26 -1.45 8.04
CA GLY A 41 1.51 -0.20 8.08
C GLY A 41 0.54 -0.16 9.25
N CYS A 42 0.61 0.91 10.05
CA CYS A 42 -0.10 1.00 11.32
C CYS A 42 -1.08 2.19 11.41
N ALA A 43 -2.03 2.05 12.33
CA ALA A 43 -3.00 3.09 12.67
C ALA A 43 -2.37 4.32 13.35
N ASN A 44 -1.15 4.21 13.90
CA ASN A 44 -0.42 5.29 14.54
C ASN A 44 0.35 6.21 13.57
N TYR A 45 -0.03 6.16 12.28
CA TYR A 45 0.45 7.02 11.19
C TYR A 45 1.89 6.74 10.76
N ARG A 46 2.45 5.62 11.24
CA ARG A 46 3.79 5.17 10.92
C ARG A 46 3.74 3.85 10.17
N SER A 47 4.82 3.65 9.43
CA SER A 47 5.18 2.33 8.91
C SER A 47 6.47 1.87 9.57
N TYR A 48 6.65 0.56 9.61
CA TYR A 48 7.82 -0.07 10.22
C TYR A 48 8.42 -1.07 9.25
N LEU A 49 9.74 -1.20 9.30
CA LEU A 49 10.46 -2.29 8.66
C LEU A 49 11.10 -3.14 9.76
N TYR A 50 10.83 -4.43 9.76
CA TYR A 50 11.35 -5.38 10.73
C TYR A 50 12.22 -6.44 10.06
N ASP A 51 13.24 -6.89 10.78
CA ASP A 51 13.86 -8.19 10.54
C ASP A 51 13.14 -9.22 11.40
N ILE A 52 12.52 -10.23 10.79
CA ILE A 52 11.78 -11.27 11.53
C ILE A 52 12.70 -12.15 12.39
N ARG A 53 14.02 -12.12 12.16
CA ARG A 53 15.03 -12.84 12.95
C ARG A 53 15.34 -12.13 14.27
N ASN A 54 15.15 -10.81 14.31
CA ASN A 54 15.35 -10.00 15.52
C ASN A 54 14.29 -8.90 15.60
N THR A 55 13.24 -9.18 16.34
CA THR A 55 12.00 -8.39 16.31
C THR A 55 11.83 -7.49 17.53
N GLY A 56 12.81 -7.45 18.43
CA GLY A 56 12.77 -6.62 19.64
C GLY A 56 12.64 -5.12 19.33
N THR A 57 13.19 -4.68 18.19
CA THR A 57 13.06 -3.32 17.69
C THR A 57 12.93 -3.31 16.16
N PRO A 58 12.16 -2.38 15.57
CA PRO A 58 12.14 -2.21 14.12
C PRO A 58 13.51 -1.74 13.61
N LEU A 59 13.90 -2.19 12.41
CA LEU A 59 15.06 -1.66 11.69
C LEU A 59 14.83 -0.19 11.29
N LEU A 60 13.63 0.12 10.81
CA LEU A 60 13.24 1.48 10.45
C LEU A 60 11.86 1.82 11.00
N GLN A 61 11.74 3.07 11.47
CA GLN A 61 10.46 3.70 11.73
C GLN A 61 10.25 4.81 10.69
N ILE A 62 9.29 4.60 9.80
CA ILE A 62 8.99 5.49 8.69
C ILE A 62 7.84 6.41 9.11
N ALA A 63 8.18 7.68 9.31
CA ALA A 63 7.23 8.72 9.72
C ALA A 63 7.01 9.73 8.58
N GLY A 64 5.80 10.25 8.48
CA GLY A 64 5.49 11.34 7.56
C GLY A 64 4.05 11.39 7.07
N HIS A 65 3.27 10.34 7.26
CA HIS A 65 1.82 10.40 7.07
C HIS A 65 1.14 11.15 8.20
N LYS A 66 -0.01 11.74 7.90
CA LYS A 66 -0.81 12.53 8.87
C LYS A 66 -1.98 11.73 9.45
N LYS A 67 -2.25 10.55 8.90
CA LYS A 67 -3.28 9.63 9.34
C LYS A 67 -2.81 8.18 9.16
N ALA A 68 -3.68 7.22 9.46
CA ALA A 68 -3.38 5.79 9.41
C ALA A 68 -2.78 5.35 8.07
N VAL A 69 -1.76 4.50 8.12
CA VAL A 69 -1.20 3.88 6.92
C VAL A 69 -2.02 2.62 6.62
N SER A 70 -2.78 2.66 5.53
CA SER A 70 -3.70 1.58 5.13
C SER A 70 -3.01 0.48 4.32
N TYR A 71 -2.00 0.81 3.52
CA TYR A 71 -1.25 -0.17 2.72
C TYR A 71 0.25 0.08 2.73
N VAL A 72 1.00 -1.01 2.71
CA VAL A 72 2.44 -1.02 2.41
C VAL A 72 2.73 -1.96 1.23
N ARG A 73 3.58 -1.52 0.31
CA ARG A 73 4.02 -2.28 -0.86
C ARG A 73 5.49 -1.99 -1.15
N PHE A 74 6.24 -3.00 -1.56
CA PHE A 74 7.59 -2.79 -2.07
C PHE A 74 7.54 -2.45 -3.56
N LEU A 75 8.45 -1.58 -3.99
CA LEU A 75 8.74 -1.31 -5.40
C LEU A 75 10.20 -1.71 -5.63
N GLY A 76 10.45 -2.96 -6.01
CA GLY A 76 11.82 -3.50 -6.04
C GLY A 76 12.45 -3.69 -4.65
N PRO A 77 13.79 -3.78 -4.56
CA PRO A 77 14.50 -4.20 -3.34
C PRO A 77 14.63 -3.12 -2.27
N ASP A 78 14.73 -1.86 -2.68
CA ASP A 78 15.17 -0.74 -1.83
C ASP A 78 14.14 0.39 -1.75
N GLN A 79 12.92 0.18 -2.26
CA GLN A 79 11.87 1.19 -2.23
C GLN A 79 10.58 0.66 -1.62
N LEU A 80 9.93 1.53 -0.86
CA LEU A 80 8.66 1.26 -0.20
C LEU A 80 7.61 2.30 -0.59
N LEU A 81 6.40 1.84 -0.86
CA LEU A 81 5.21 2.65 -1.02
C LEU A 81 4.31 2.48 0.21
N THR A 82 3.85 3.60 0.75
CA THR A 82 2.89 3.63 1.86
C THR A 82 1.68 4.46 1.44
N ALA A 83 0.47 3.90 1.52
CA ALA A 83 -0.78 4.64 1.29
C ALA A 83 -1.46 4.95 2.62
N SER A 84 -2.08 6.12 2.70
CA SER A 84 -2.77 6.56 3.90
C SER A 84 -4.10 7.23 3.57
N ILE A 85 -5.02 7.18 4.53
CA ILE A 85 -6.27 7.94 4.53
C ILE A 85 -6.06 9.47 4.70
N ASP A 86 -4.83 9.95 4.53
CA ASP A 86 -4.47 11.37 4.37
C ASP A 86 -4.45 11.83 2.90
N SER A 87 -5.01 11.00 2.00
CA SER A 87 -5.06 11.23 0.53
C SER A 87 -3.67 11.31 -0.10
N THR A 88 -2.70 10.57 0.44
CA THR A 88 -1.37 10.45 -0.14
C THR A 88 -0.89 9.02 -0.23
N VAL A 89 -0.15 8.74 -1.30
CA VAL A 89 0.76 7.61 -1.39
C VAL A 89 2.18 8.17 -1.36
N LYS A 90 3.00 7.69 -0.44
CA LYS A 90 4.39 8.13 -0.28
C LYS A 90 5.35 7.06 -0.74
N HIS A 91 6.38 7.48 -1.45
CA HIS A 91 7.45 6.66 -1.97
C HIS A 91 8.73 6.94 -1.19
N TRP A 92 9.31 5.91 -0.62
CA TRP A 92 10.47 5.98 0.26
C TRP A 92 11.62 5.17 -0.30
N ASN A 93 12.83 5.72 -0.21
CA ASN A 93 14.06 4.96 -0.39
C ASN A 93 14.49 4.39 0.97
N ILE A 94 14.73 3.08 1.00
CA ILE A 94 15.22 2.32 2.15
C ILE A 94 16.76 2.32 2.10
N PRO A 95 17.46 2.66 3.21
CA PRO A 95 18.91 2.55 3.30
C PRO A 95 19.41 1.11 3.09
N ALA A 96 20.58 0.95 2.47
CA ALA A 96 21.15 -0.37 2.18
C ALA A 96 21.69 -1.09 3.44
N SER A 97 22.27 -0.34 4.38
CA SER A 97 22.87 -0.85 5.61
C SER A 97 21.84 -1.30 6.64
N LEU A 98 20.67 -0.62 6.70
CA LEU A 98 19.61 -0.85 7.70
C LEU A 98 20.17 -0.86 9.14
N GLU A 99 21.15 0.00 9.41
CA GLU A 99 21.80 0.10 10.71
C GLU A 99 21.00 0.98 11.68
N GLN A 100 21.29 0.84 12.97
CA GLN A 100 20.60 1.61 14.01
C GLN A 100 20.82 3.11 13.78
N GLY A 101 19.74 3.85 13.51
CA GLY A 101 19.79 5.30 13.22
C GLY A 101 19.60 5.65 11.75
N ASP A 102 19.58 4.65 10.86
CA ASP A 102 19.17 4.84 9.47
C ASP A 102 17.72 5.30 9.37
N ALA A 103 17.43 6.09 8.34
CA ALA A 103 16.09 6.64 8.10
C ALA A 103 15.70 6.50 6.63
N ALA A 104 14.48 6.05 6.40
CA ALA A 104 13.89 6.06 5.07
C ALA A 104 13.74 7.50 4.56
N ARG A 105 14.11 7.75 3.31
CA ARG A 105 14.05 9.08 2.69
C ARG A 105 12.84 9.19 1.78
N LEU A 106 12.02 10.22 1.97
CA LEU A 106 10.88 10.50 1.09
C LEU A 106 11.38 10.89 -0.29
N ARG A 107 11.06 10.08 -1.30
CA ARG A 107 11.38 10.32 -2.71
C ARG A 107 10.28 11.08 -3.43
N CYS A 108 9.02 10.65 -3.25
CA CYS A 108 7.87 11.26 -3.90
C CYS A 108 6.62 11.15 -3.02
N CYS A 109 5.65 12.05 -3.24
CA CYS A 109 4.35 12.04 -2.59
C CYS A 109 3.28 12.20 -3.67
N TYR A 110 2.61 11.11 -4.03
CA TYR A 110 1.54 11.09 -5.02
C TYR A 110 0.24 11.54 -4.37
N ARG A 111 -0.46 12.45 -5.04
CA ARG A 111 -1.64 13.17 -4.54
C ARG A 111 -2.76 13.10 -5.56
N GLU A 112 -3.86 13.79 -5.26
CA GLU A 112 -5.02 14.00 -6.12
C GLU A 112 -6.07 12.87 -6.16
N HIS A 113 -5.73 11.64 -5.77
CA HIS A 113 -6.74 10.67 -5.35
C HIS A 113 -7.32 11.10 -3.99
N VAL A 114 -8.62 10.97 -3.82
CA VAL A 114 -9.31 11.20 -2.54
C VAL A 114 -9.35 9.91 -1.74
N ASN A 115 -8.80 9.93 -0.54
CA ASN A 115 -8.79 8.82 0.40
C ASN A 115 -8.71 9.42 1.81
N GLU A 116 -9.86 9.57 2.47
CA GLU A 116 -9.98 10.29 3.73
C GLU A 116 -10.62 9.48 4.87
N LYS A 117 -11.42 8.48 4.50
CA LYS A 117 -12.33 7.72 5.35
C LYS A 117 -12.29 6.22 5.07
N CYS A 118 -12.19 5.80 3.81
CA CYS A 118 -12.20 4.40 3.41
C CYS A 118 -10.79 3.87 3.17
N PHE A 119 -10.58 2.56 3.31
CA PHE A 119 -9.42 1.94 2.68
C PHE A 119 -9.71 1.76 1.20
N VAL A 120 -8.82 2.29 0.37
CA VAL A 120 -8.86 2.19 -1.09
C VAL A 120 -7.73 1.29 -1.55
N GLY A 121 -7.93 0.55 -2.64
CA GLY A 121 -6.91 -0.37 -3.13
C GLY A 121 -5.58 0.31 -3.44
N LEU A 122 -4.48 -0.37 -3.14
CA LEU A 122 -3.14 0.01 -3.59
C LEU A 122 -2.45 -1.21 -4.18
N ASP A 123 -1.95 -1.06 -5.40
CA ASP A 123 -1.06 -2.05 -6.00
C ASP A 123 0.01 -1.42 -6.87
N VAL A 124 1.11 -2.14 -7.06
CA VAL A 124 2.30 -1.66 -7.76
C VAL A 124 2.82 -2.73 -8.69
N ARG A 125 3.34 -2.30 -9.84
CA ARG A 125 4.02 -3.13 -10.82
C ARG A 125 5.51 -2.83 -10.83
N ASP A 126 6.33 -3.83 -11.16
CA ASP A 126 7.79 -3.77 -11.04
C ASP A 126 8.44 -2.70 -11.94
N ASP A 127 7.76 -2.27 -13.01
CA ASP A 127 8.21 -1.19 -13.89
C ASP A 127 7.88 0.23 -13.36
N GLY A 128 7.29 0.32 -12.16
CA GLY A 128 7.10 1.58 -11.44
C GLY A 128 5.71 2.20 -11.59
N TYR A 129 4.74 1.52 -12.21
CA TYR A 129 3.35 1.98 -12.20
C TYR A 129 2.64 1.62 -10.90
N ILE A 130 1.88 2.58 -10.37
CA ILE A 130 1.22 2.51 -9.07
C ILE A 130 -0.26 2.79 -9.29
N LEU A 131 -1.13 1.89 -8.84
CA LEU A 131 -2.57 2.09 -8.82
C LEU A 131 -3.02 2.45 -7.41
N ALA A 132 -3.82 3.50 -7.30
CA ALA A 132 -4.53 3.84 -6.07
C ALA A 132 -6.01 4.04 -6.37
N GLY A 133 -6.87 3.35 -5.61
CA GLY A 133 -8.30 3.63 -5.62
C GLY A 133 -8.61 4.99 -4.97
N SER A 134 -9.84 5.47 -5.19
CA SER A 134 -10.32 6.72 -4.61
C SER A 134 -11.78 6.64 -4.18
N GLU A 135 -12.12 7.42 -3.15
CA GLU A 135 -13.49 7.69 -2.72
C GLU A 135 -14.32 8.49 -3.74
N THR A 136 -13.73 8.95 -4.84
CA THR A 136 -14.44 9.53 -5.98
C THR A 136 -14.99 8.49 -6.96
N ASN A 137 -14.92 7.20 -6.63
CA ASN A 137 -15.22 6.08 -7.52
C ASN A 137 -14.28 6.01 -8.72
N GLU A 138 -13.01 6.36 -8.50
CA GLU A 138 -11.96 6.39 -9.53
C GLU A 138 -10.76 5.55 -9.11
N VAL A 139 -10.03 5.06 -10.10
CA VAL A 139 -8.67 4.55 -9.95
C VAL A 139 -7.72 5.56 -10.57
N ALA A 140 -6.76 6.03 -9.78
CA ALA A 140 -5.65 6.84 -10.25
C ALA A 140 -4.43 5.96 -10.48
N CYS A 141 -3.80 6.10 -11.65
CA CYS A 141 -2.53 5.49 -11.96
C CYS A 141 -1.41 6.55 -11.92
N TYR A 142 -0.33 6.25 -11.24
CA TYR A 142 0.88 7.08 -11.16
C TYR A 142 2.06 6.32 -11.74
N TYR A 143 3.06 7.06 -12.20
CA TYR A 143 4.37 6.50 -12.51
C TYR A 143 5.37 6.95 -11.45
N SER A 144 6.26 6.04 -11.02
CA SER A 144 7.13 6.27 -9.87
C SER A 144 8.08 7.48 -10.00
N GLY A 145 8.37 7.89 -11.24
CA GLY A 145 9.17 9.07 -11.56
C GLY A 145 8.40 10.38 -11.68
N LEU A 146 7.07 10.37 -11.61
CA LEU A 146 6.22 11.56 -11.83
C LEU A 146 5.36 11.86 -10.59
N PRO A 147 5.25 13.14 -10.17
CA PRO A 147 4.50 13.51 -8.97
C PRO A 147 2.97 13.53 -9.16
N ALA A 148 2.50 13.60 -10.41
CA ALA A 148 1.10 13.65 -10.79
C ALA A 148 0.64 12.32 -11.40
N PRO A 149 -0.66 11.99 -11.36
CA PRO A 149 -1.18 10.79 -12.00
C PRO A 149 -1.00 10.84 -13.52
N VAL A 150 -0.64 9.71 -14.11
CA VAL A 150 -0.50 9.53 -15.56
C VAL A 150 -1.84 9.19 -16.22
N LEU A 151 -2.74 8.52 -15.47
CA LEU A 151 -4.06 8.13 -15.96
C LEU A 151 -5.06 8.11 -14.80
N ARG A 152 -6.33 8.30 -15.13
CA ARG A 152 -7.45 8.05 -14.22
C ARG A 152 -8.55 7.30 -14.96
N HIS A 153 -9.21 6.42 -14.24
CA HIS A 153 -10.38 5.71 -14.72
C HIS A 153 -11.52 5.86 -13.72
N SER A 154 -12.68 6.32 -14.19
CA SER A 154 -13.88 6.43 -13.36
C SER A 154 -14.79 5.23 -13.66
N PHE A 155 -15.23 4.52 -12.62
CA PHE A 155 -16.22 3.46 -12.80
C PHE A 155 -17.52 4.02 -13.36
N ASN A 156 -18.25 3.21 -14.13
CA ASN A 156 -19.56 3.63 -14.63
C ASN A 156 -20.53 3.84 -13.46
N ASN A 157 -21.05 5.06 -13.32
CA ASN A 157 -21.85 5.42 -12.16
C ASN A 157 -23.29 4.88 -12.21
N GLY A 158 -23.81 4.41 -13.35
CA GLY A 158 -25.21 3.97 -13.48
C GLY A 158 -26.24 4.99 -12.95
N HIS A 159 -27.50 4.58 -12.79
CA HIS A 159 -28.50 5.37 -12.05
C HIS A 159 -28.26 5.21 -10.55
N GLN A 160 -27.38 6.06 -9.98
CA GLN A 160 -27.16 6.11 -8.54
C GLN A 160 -28.31 6.81 -7.83
N ALA A 161 -28.97 6.10 -6.91
CA ALA A 161 -29.87 6.69 -5.93
C ALA A 161 -29.06 7.58 -4.97
N ALA A 162 -29.70 8.61 -4.42
CA ALA A 162 -29.11 9.61 -3.53
C ALA A 162 -28.55 9.01 -2.23
N GLY A 163 -27.33 8.45 -2.30
CA GLY A 163 -26.61 7.80 -1.21
C GLY A 163 -25.12 8.16 -1.19
N ARG A 164 -24.34 7.46 -0.35
CA ARG A 164 -22.88 7.63 -0.28
C ARG A 164 -22.25 7.25 -1.62
N ARG A 165 -21.42 8.14 -2.17
CA ARG A 165 -20.68 7.85 -3.40
C ARG A 165 -19.83 6.59 -3.23
N PRO A 166 -19.85 5.65 -4.19
CA PRO A 166 -19.00 4.48 -4.15
C PRO A 166 -17.51 4.85 -4.15
N ALA A 167 -16.69 3.97 -3.58
CA ALA A 167 -15.24 4.12 -3.58
C ALA A 167 -14.60 2.96 -4.34
N ALA A 168 -13.54 3.23 -5.11
CA ALA A 168 -12.70 2.16 -5.67
C ALA A 168 -11.94 1.50 -4.51
N SER A 169 -12.35 0.28 -4.17
CA SER A 169 -12.00 -0.41 -2.93
C SER A 169 -10.84 -1.38 -3.10
N SER A 170 -10.62 -1.92 -4.30
CA SER A 170 -9.50 -2.80 -4.59
C SER A 170 -8.98 -2.60 -6.01
N VAL A 171 -7.69 -2.79 -6.17
CA VAL A 171 -6.99 -2.79 -7.47
C VAL A 171 -5.92 -3.88 -7.42
N ALA A 172 -5.64 -4.50 -8.57
CA ALA A 172 -4.59 -5.51 -8.70
C ALA A 172 -4.03 -5.53 -10.12
N TRP A 173 -2.73 -5.34 -10.25
CA TRP A 173 -2.03 -5.52 -11.53
C TRP A 173 -1.95 -6.99 -11.92
N SER A 174 -2.01 -7.24 -13.22
CA SER A 174 -1.52 -8.48 -13.80
C SER A 174 0.00 -8.54 -13.65
N THR A 175 0.52 -9.71 -13.30
CA THR A 175 1.98 -9.94 -13.19
C THR A 175 2.65 -10.14 -14.56
N THR A 176 1.89 -10.34 -15.62
CA THR A 176 2.41 -10.73 -16.95
C THR A 176 1.96 -9.83 -18.09
N SER A 177 1.10 -8.85 -17.83
CA SER A 177 0.50 -8.01 -18.88
C SER A 177 0.27 -6.57 -18.42
N ASN A 178 -0.23 -5.74 -19.34
CA ASN A 178 -0.67 -4.39 -19.04
C ASN A 178 -2.09 -4.30 -18.49
N LEU A 179 -2.68 -5.43 -18.11
CA LEU A 179 -4.01 -5.49 -17.53
C LEU A 179 -3.98 -5.24 -16.02
N PHE A 180 -5.06 -4.69 -15.50
CA PHE A 180 -5.35 -4.64 -14.08
C PHE A 180 -6.84 -4.82 -13.80
N LEU A 181 -7.13 -5.38 -12.64
CA LEU A 181 -8.48 -5.42 -12.08
C LEU A 181 -8.70 -4.21 -11.20
N ALA A 182 -9.91 -3.66 -11.25
CA ALA A 182 -10.39 -2.67 -10.32
C ALA A 182 -11.79 -3.08 -9.83
N ALA A 183 -12.04 -2.97 -8.53
CA ALA A 183 -13.38 -3.14 -7.98
C ALA A 183 -13.77 -1.96 -7.08
N ASN A 184 -15.07 -1.74 -6.95
CA ASN A 184 -15.63 -0.68 -6.12
C ASN A 184 -16.55 -1.19 -5.01
N SER A 185 -16.95 -0.28 -4.12
CA SER A 185 -17.73 -0.60 -2.91
C SER A 185 -19.17 -1.04 -3.18
N VAL A 186 -19.64 -1.00 -4.43
CA VAL A 186 -20.96 -1.54 -4.83
C VAL A 186 -20.86 -2.90 -5.52
N GLY A 187 -19.65 -3.48 -5.59
CA GLY A 187 -19.41 -4.80 -6.16
C GLY A 187 -19.20 -4.83 -7.68
N SER A 188 -19.03 -3.67 -8.33
CA SER A 188 -18.59 -3.64 -9.73
C SER A 188 -17.12 -4.08 -9.81
N VAL A 189 -16.80 -4.91 -10.81
CA VAL A 189 -15.44 -5.36 -11.11
C VAL A 189 -15.19 -5.13 -12.58
N GLU A 190 -14.13 -4.40 -12.90
CA GLU A 190 -13.73 -4.07 -14.26
C GLU A 190 -12.30 -4.58 -14.53
N LEU A 191 -12.10 -5.17 -15.71
CA LEU A 191 -10.79 -5.52 -16.24
C LEU A 191 -10.37 -4.41 -17.21
N LEU A 192 -9.24 -3.76 -16.92
CA LEU A 192 -8.78 -2.57 -17.62
C LEU A 192 -7.39 -2.82 -18.20
N GLU A 193 -7.11 -2.24 -19.37
CA GLU A 193 -5.80 -2.33 -20.02
C GLU A 193 -5.13 -0.97 -20.05
N MET A 194 -3.88 -0.91 -19.61
CA MET A 194 -3.03 0.25 -19.81
C MET A 194 -2.45 0.21 -21.22
N THR A 195 -2.93 1.11 -22.08
CA THR A 195 -2.39 1.30 -23.43
C THR A 195 -1.54 2.57 -23.47
N SER A 196 -0.41 2.52 -24.16
CA SER A 196 0.35 3.73 -24.50
C SER A 196 -0.43 4.53 -25.53
N CYS A 197 -0.60 5.83 -25.31
CA CYS A 197 -1.08 6.75 -26.35
C CYS A 197 -0.10 6.86 -27.51
#